data_AF-A0A319F3Y5-F1
#
_entry.id   AF-A0A319F3Y5-F1
#
_cell.length_a   1.000
_cell.length_b   1.000
_cell.length_c   1.000
_cell.angle_alpha   90.00
_cell.angle_beta   90.00
_cell.angle_gamma   90.00
#
_symmetry.space_group_name_H-M   'P 1'
#
loop_
_entity.id
_entity.type
_entity.pdbx_description
1 polymer ?
#
loop_
_entity_poly.entity_id
_entity_poly.type
_entity_poly.pdbx_seq_one_letter_code
_entity_poly.pdbx_strand_id
1 'polypeptide(L)'
;MSASALPSERLPIDNDARSVSSDDSEVSNEEGWEDVEPDDETQPVVGLFSDKVYSDVRAMLKETKEKYNFDLRRIQKELDLDFLGTIKLVNYIRTQVKEGNMSPDVSSTDKFEDEVYLKPVLEDDALLYSLDDIEDETPETAGGTDAERRVIELQEDLERLQTQFSEYREAVQKSMEEQMAKDDEKLGSSPSVLSAQKAASKIEEADADYFTSYAYNAIHESMLKDAIRTDAYRDFVYENKHVFKDKVVLDVGCGTGILSMFCAKAGAKKVISVDNSNIIDRAKEIIYENGFGDVITCVRGKIEEVTLPVQQVDIIISEWMGYGLLFEAMFDSVIYARDRYLAPGGLMVPSHATLRIAPFADSEFISNHISFWKSVYGFNMKSMLTGIYDEALVRMVPPSSIPGDSDVFLPLPLHTITVDELSFLKEFQVTLSEDIDSLDGFAVWFDIFFMPSQESAIAEDAIPSEMQKKGFVAFTTGPYGTETHWQQAVLLVDHEKKRGVPLKKGQTITGKVGYQKKSEKSRSLDITIEWEAQETEKGAQKWGLQ
;
A
#
# COMPACT_ATOMS: atom_id res chain seq x y z
N MET A 1 -25.01 -60.45 23.17
CA MET A 1 -24.49 -61.80 22.86
C MET A 1 -23.17 -61.57 22.14
N SER A 2 -22.07 -61.34 22.85
CA SER A 2 -21.22 -62.29 23.60
C SER A 2 -20.50 -63.31 22.70
N ALA A 3 -19.16 -63.25 22.82
CA ALA A 3 -18.12 -64.29 22.65
C ALA A 3 -17.09 -63.90 21.58
N SER A 4 -15.95 -63.27 21.92
CA SER A 4 -14.74 -63.79 22.63
C SER A 4 -13.92 -64.74 21.75
N ALA A 5 -12.74 -64.33 21.24
CA ALA A 5 -11.42 -64.23 21.91
C ALA A 5 -10.73 -65.61 22.00
N LEU A 6 -9.47 -65.78 21.56
CA LEU A 6 -8.19 -65.61 22.29
C LEU A 6 -7.08 -66.41 21.50
N PRO A 7 -5.80 -66.51 21.91
CA PRO A 7 -4.81 -65.47 22.33
C PRO A 7 -3.31 -65.78 21.98
N SER A 8 -2.41 -64.93 22.53
CA SER A 8 -1.05 -65.21 23.09
C SER A 8 0.13 -65.47 22.13
N GLU A 9 1.40 -65.07 22.33
CA GLU A 9 2.21 -64.44 23.41
C GLU A 9 3.56 -64.02 22.74
N ARG A 10 4.20 -62.84 22.96
CA ARG A 10 5.11 -62.38 24.05
C ARG A 10 6.32 -63.33 24.30
N LEU A 11 7.60 -62.97 24.55
CA LEU A 11 8.44 -61.81 24.98
C LEU A 11 9.96 -62.25 24.85
N PRO A 12 11.07 -61.59 25.34
CA PRO A 12 11.29 -60.48 26.31
C PRO A 12 12.23 -59.33 25.80
N ILE A 13 12.36 -58.09 26.34
CA ILE A 13 12.63 -57.44 27.65
C ILE A 13 14.05 -57.60 28.24
N ASP A 14 14.79 -56.48 28.26
CA ASP A 14 15.58 -55.88 29.36
C ASP A 14 15.67 -54.37 29.00
N ASN A 15 15.16 -53.34 29.69
CA ASN A 15 15.11 -52.90 31.09
C ASN A 15 16.44 -52.37 31.66
N ASP A 16 16.60 -51.04 31.63
CA ASP A 16 17.01 -50.20 32.76
C ASP A 16 16.77 -48.73 32.36
N ALA A 17 15.70 -48.08 32.80
CA ALA A 17 15.44 -47.55 34.14
C ALA A 17 16.26 -46.29 34.48
N ARG A 18 15.58 -45.14 34.39
CA ARG A 18 15.40 -44.08 35.42
C ARG A 18 15.33 -42.70 34.74
N SER A 19 14.40 -41.80 35.04
CA SER A 19 13.28 -41.83 35.98
C SER A 19 12.55 -40.47 35.92
N VAL A 20 11.21 -40.49 36.07
CA VAL A 20 10.27 -39.45 36.58
C VAL A 20 10.24 -38.06 35.92
N SER A 21 9.09 -37.40 35.72
CA SER A 21 7.69 -37.65 36.10
C SER A 21 6.74 -36.81 35.23
N SER A 22 5.52 -37.35 35.05
CA SER A 22 4.18 -36.74 34.85
C SER A 22 4.07 -35.20 34.99
N ASP A 23 3.15 -34.51 34.32
CA ASP A 23 1.73 -34.85 34.15
C ASP A 23 1.05 -33.93 33.10
N ASP A 24 -0.12 -34.37 32.66
CA ASP A 24 -1.05 -33.76 31.70
C ASP A 24 -1.42 -32.29 31.98
N SER A 25 -1.60 -31.49 30.91
CA SER A 25 -2.90 -30.89 30.56
C SER A 25 -2.83 -29.97 29.33
N GLU A 26 -3.92 -29.98 28.58
CA GLU A 26 -4.28 -29.11 27.47
C GLU A 26 -4.06 -27.62 27.77
N VAL A 27 -3.75 -26.82 26.75
CA VAL A 27 -4.51 -25.63 26.27
C VAL A 27 -3.69 -24.94 25.18
N SER A 28 -4.41 -24.45 24.17
CA SER A 28 -4.01 -23.55 23.09
C SER A 28 -2.92 -22.53 23.43
N ASN A 29 -2.01 -22.30 22.49
CA ASN A 29 -1.71 -20.95 22.01
C ASN A 29 -1.05 -21.01 20.63
N GLU A 30 -1.66 -20.27 19.70
CA GLU A 30 -1.00 -19.71 18.53
C GLU A 30 0.05 -18.73 19.02
N GLU A 31 1.34 -19.06 18.87
CA GLU A 31 2.42 -18.10 18.99
C GLU A 31 2.80 -17.64 17.59
N GLY A 32 2.27 -16.47 17.24
CA GLY A 32 2.81 -15.63 16.18
C GLY A 32 4.25 -15.27 16.50
N TRP A 33 5.01 -15.03 15.44
CA TRP A 33 6.39 -14.59 15.49
C TRP A 33 6.48 -13.19 16.09
N GLU A 34 6.43 -13.09 17.41
CA GLU A 34 7.02 -11.99 18.18
C GLU A 34 8.44 -12.39 18.59
N ASP A 35 9.36 -12.39 17.63
CA ASP A 35 10.78 -12.20 17.90
C ASP A 35 11.15 -10.81 17.37
N VAL A 36 10.73 -9.77 18.09
CA VAL A 36 11.45 -8.49 18.08
C VAL A 36 12.64 -8.71 18.99
N GLU A 37 13.77 -9.11 18.41
CA GLU A 37 15.04 -8.91 19.12
C GLU A 37 15.20 -7.39 19.34
N PRO A 38 15.47 -6.92 20.57
CA PRO A 38 15.82 -5.52 20.76
C PRO A 38 17.17 -5.29 20.09
N ASP A 39 17.16 -4.54 18.98
CA ASP A 39 18.36 -3.97 18.37
C ASP A 39 19.06 -3.08 19.40
N ASP A 40 20.01 -3.65 20.13
CA ASP A 40 21.00 -2.91 20.89
C ASP A 40 22.39 -3.46 20.53
N GLU A 41 22.69 -3.49 19.22
CA GLU A 41 24.05 -3.65 18.71
C GLU A 41 24.87 -2.39 19.03
N THR A 42 25.25 -2.24 20.30
CA THR A 42 26.21 -1.22 20.72
C THR A 42 27.57 -1.52 20.13
N GLN A 43 27.95 -0.76 19.08
CA GLN A 43 29.27 -0.91 18.46
C GLN A 43 30.35 -0.28 19.35
N PRO A 44 31.45 -1.01 19.64
CA PRO A 44 32.53 -0.48 20.47
C PRO A 44 33.28 0.65 19.76
N VAL A 45 33.51 1.77 20.45
CA VAL A 45 34.14 2.98 19.88
C VAL A 45 35.48 3.30 20.52
N VAL A 46 36.42 3.82 19.72
CA VAL A 46 37.74 4.27 20.21
C VAL A 46 37.67 5.71 20.72
N GLY A 47 38.29 5.98 21.86
CA GLY A 47 38.33 7.32 22.47
C GLY A 47 38.96 8.41 21.58
N LEU A 48 38.55 9.66 21.82
CA LEU A 48 39.11 10.82 21.10
C LEU A 48 40.55 11.18 21.52
N PHE A 49 40.86 11.00 22.82
CA PHE A 49 42.13 11.40 23.43
C PHE A 49 42.98 10.21 23.91
N SER A 50 42.57 8.98 23.61
CA SER A 50 43.29 7.77 24.01
C SER A 50 42.88 6.58 23.14
N ASP A 51 43.77 5.59 23.01
CA ASP A 51 43.52 4.32 22.31
C ASP A 51 42.59 3.35 23.10
N LYS A 52 41.88 3.86 24.12
CA LYS A 52 40.94 3.06 24.91
C LYS A 52 39.66 2.84 24.09
N VAL A 53 39.18 1.60 24.11
CA VAL A 53 37.91 1.20 23.50
C VAL A 53 36.80 1.24 24.56
N TYR A 54 35.66 1.82 24.19
CA TYR A 54 34.47 1.99 25.02
C TYR A 54 33.35 1.09 24.48
N SER A 55 32.44 0.69 25.37
CA SER A 55 31.25 -0.09 25.01
C SER A 55 30.31 0.66 24.07
N ASP A 56 30.25 1.98 24.22
CA ASP A 56 29.33 2.85 23.51
C ASP A 56 29.85 4.30 23.47
N VAL A 57 29.25 5.11 22.59
CA VAL A 57 29.59 6.54 22.40
C VAL A 57 29.36 7.35 23.68
N ARG A 58 28.35 7.03 24.50
CA ARG A 58 28.00 7.79 25.71
C ARG A 58 29.09 7.65 26.78
N ALA A 59 29.58 6.44 27.00
CA ALA A 59 30.67 6.14 27.92
C ALA A 59 31.96 6.87 27.51
N MET A 60 32.24 6.95 26.21
CA MET A 60 33.38 7.67 25.66
C MET A 60 33.27 9.18 25.87
N LEU A 61 32.12 9.77 25.57
CA LEU A 61 31.86 11.21 25.76
C LEU A 61 31.94 11.61 27.24
N LYS A 62 31.42 10.78 28.14
CA LYS A 62 31.46 11.01 29.59
C LYS A 62 32.88 11.07 30.13
N GLU A 63 33.73 10.08 29.82
CA GLU A 63 35.13 10.12 30.27
C GLU A 63 35.90 11.28 29.59
N THR A 64 35.60 11.56 28.33
CA THR A 64 36.24 12.67 27.60
C THR A 64 35.97 14.02 28.28
N LYS A 65 34.73 14.24 28.73
CA LYS A 65 34.33 15.42 29.49
C LYS A 65 34.96 15.46 30.89
N GLU A 66 34.93 14.35 31.62
CA GLU A 66 35.43 14.31 33.01
C GLU A 66 36.96 14.42 33.12
N LYS A 67 37.70 13.81 32.18
CA LYS A 67 39.16 13.65 32.26
C LYS A 67 39.94 14.65 31.41
N TYR A 68 39.38 15.03 30.26
CA TYR A 68 40.04 15.93 29.31
C TYR A 68 39.34 17.30 29.23
N ASN A 69 38.26 17.50 30.00
CA ASN A 69 37.44 18.72 29.99
C ASN A 69 37.01 19.13 28.57
N PHE A 70 36.76 18.13 27.72
CA PHE A 70 36.42 18.30 26.33
C PHE A 70 35.00 17.81 26.09
N ASP A 71 34.13 18.69 25.61
CA ASP A 71 32.71 18.41 25.38
C ASP A 71 32.40 18.55 23.88
N LEU A 72 32.45 17.42 23.17
CA LEU A 72 32.26 17.36 21.72
C LEU A 72 30.90 17.95 21.31
N ARG A 73 29.84 17.64 22.08
CA ARG A 73 28.47 18.11 21.82
C ARG A 73 28.37 19.62 21.94
N ARG A 74 28.94 20.18 23.01
CA ARG A 74 28.95 21.62 23.22
C ARG A 74 29.65 22.34 22.07
N ILE A 75 30.80 21.83 21.62
CA ILE A 75 31.59 22.44 20.55
C ILE A 75 30.86 22.35 19.20
N GLN A 76 30.20 21.23 18.91
CA GLN A 76 29.36 21.08 17.71
C GLN A 76 28.26 22.15 17.66
N LYS A 77 27.56 22.39 18.77
CA LYS A 77 26.52 23.42 18.88
C LYS A 77 27.08 24.85 18.87
N GLU A 78 28.20 25.10 19.54
CA GLU A 78 28.82 26.44 19.59
C GLU A 78 29.37 26.88 18.22
N LEU A 79 29.80 25.93 17.38
CA LEU A 79 30.37 26.20 16.06
C LEU A 79 29.41 25.91 14.89
N ASP A 80 28.15 25.53 15.18
CA ASP A 80 27.12 25.21 14.18
C ASP A 80 27.59 24.21 13.11
N LEU A 81 28.22 23.12 13.55
CA LEU A 81 28.82 22.13 12.66
C LEU A 81 27.78 21.16 12.10
N ASP A 82 27.76 21.04 10.77
CA ASP A 82 27.04 19.96 10.08
C ASP A 82 27.75 18.60 10.28
N PHE A 83 27.16 17.53 9.75
CA PHE A 83 27.70 16.17 9.84
C PHE A 83 29.16 16.10 9.35
N LEU A 84 29.46 16.71 8.20
CA LEU A 84 30.80 16.72 7.62
C LEU A 84 31.79 17.56 8.45
N GLY A 85 31.35 18.68 9.02
CA GLY A 85 32.12 19.50 9.94
C GLY A 85 32.46 18.76 11.23
N THR A 86 31.55 17.91 11.71
CA THR A 86 31.74 17.09 12.91
C THR A 86 32.76 15.97 12.66
N ILE A 87 32.72 15.35 11.47
CA ILE A 87 33.75 14.39 11.03
C ILE A 87 35.13 15.06 10.99
N LYS A 88 35.23 16.26 10.40
CA LYS A 88 36.49 17.01 10.33
C LYS A 88 37.03 17.34 11.72
N LEU A 89 36.18 17.74 12.65
CA LEU A 89 36.54 18.01 14.04
C LEU A 89 37.10 16.76 14.74
N VAL A 90 36.44 15.62 14.61
CA VAL A 90 36.87 14.34 15.21
C VAL A 90 38.23 13.90 14.66
N ASN A 91 38.41 13.97 13.35
CA ASN A 91 39.68 13.62 12.70
C ASN A 91 40.80 14.62 13.04
N TYR A 92 40.49 15.91 13.15
CA TYR A 92 41.44 16.92 13.61
C TYR A 92 41.94 16.62 15.03
N ILE A 93 41.04 16.35 15.97
CA ILE A 93 41.39 16.05 17.36
C ILE A 93 42.29 14.82 17.43
N ARG A 94 41.94 13.73 16.74
CA ARG A 94 42.74 12.51 16.76
C ARG A 94 44.09 12.68 16.08
N THR A 95 44.18 13.51 15.04
CA THR A 95 45.46 13.86 14.41
C THR A 95 46.35 14.61 15.40
N GLN A 96 45.81 15.62 16.08
CA GLN A 96 46.55 16.41 17.08
C GLN A 96 47.00 15.56 18.27
N VAL A 97 46.15 14.66 18.76
CA VAL A 97 46.49 13.72 19.83
C VAL A 97 47.59 12.75 19.41
N LYS A 98 47.55 12.25 18.17
CA LYS A 98 48.60 11.38 17.60
C LYS A 98 49.95 12.10 17.47
N GLU A 99 49.92 13.41 17.23
CA GLU A 99 51.11 14.28 17.21
C GLU A 99 51.59 14.69 18.62
N GLY A 100 50.89 14.26 19.68
CA GLY A 100 51.25 14.49 21.08
C GLY A 100 50.62 15.73 21.70
N ASN A 101 49.72 16.42 21.00
CA ASN A 101 48.96 17.55 21.52
C ASN A 101 47.64 17.08 22.18
N MET A 102 47.63 17.03 23.51
CA MET A 102 46.47 16.61 24.31
C MET A 102 45.44 17.72 24.54
N SER A 103 45.67 18.92 24.00
CA SER A 103 44.77 20.08 24.11
C SER A 103 44.65 20.79 22.74
N PRO A 104 43.95 20.19 21.77
CA PRO A 104 43.74 20.79 20.45
C PRO A 104 42.92 22.08 20.54
N ASP A 105 43.29 23.07 19.73
CA ASP A 105 42.61 24.36 19.65
C ASP A 105 41.36 24.23 18.75
N VAL A 106 40.19 24.30 19.37
CA VAL A 106 38.87 24.17 18.74
C VAL A 106 38.06 25.47 18.83
N SER A 107 38.75 26.62 18.95
CA SER A 107 38.11 27.93 19.14
C SER A 107 37.42 28.50 17.89
N SER A 108 37.75 27.99 16.70
CA SER A 108 37.15 28.38 15.41
C SER A 108 37.19 27.21 14.44
N THR A 109 36.25 27.17 13.49
CA THR A 109 36.17 26.18 12.40
C THR A 109 37.38 26.26 11.46
N ASP A 110 38.00 27.43 11.31
CA ASP A 110 39.19 27.65 10.47
C ASP A 110 40.37 26.71 10.81
N LYS A 111 40.38 26.18 12.04
CA LYS A 111 41.45 25.29 12.54
C LYS A 111 41.38 23.88 11.96
N PHE A 112 40.21 23.47 11.47
CA PHE A 112 39.94 22.11 11.00
C PHE A 112 39.07 22.07 9.74
N GLU A 113 38.95 23.18 9.01
CA GLU A 113 38.16 23.27 7.78
C GLU A 113 38.80 22.51 6.59
N ASP A 114 40.12 22.28 6.64
CA ASP A 114 40.89 21.63 5.58
C ASP A 114 40.33 20.25 5.21
N GLU A 115 40.22 19.99 3.90
CA GLU A 115 39.71 18.72 3.36
C GLU A 115 40.57 17.51 3.76
N VAL A 116 41.81 17.71 4.19
CA VAL A 116 42.65 16.64 4.76
C VAL A 116 41.97 15.92 5.93
N TYR A 117 41.10 16.59 6.67
CA TYR A 117 40.36 16.03 7.81
C TYR A 117 39.06 15.30 7.43
N LEU A 118 38.70 15.25 6.14
CA LEU A 118 37.66 14.33 5.65
C LEU A 118 38.17 12.89 5.53
N LYS A 119 39.48 12.68 5.64
CA LYS A 119 40.07 11.35 5.66
C LYS A 119 40.09 10.81 7.10
N PRO A 120 39.46 9.65 7.38
CA PRO A 120 39.48 9.05 8.71
C PRO A 120 40.90 8.77 9.20
N VAL A 121 41.16 9.11 10.47
CA VAL A 121 42.44 8.80 11.14
C VAL A 121 42.50 7.32 11.57
N LEU A 122 41.33 6.72 11.83
CA LEU A 122 41.14 5.30 12.14
C LEU A 122 40.40 4.62 10.99
N GLU A 123 40.80 3.38 10.69
CA GLU A 123 40.09 2.50 9.76
C GLU A 123 38.85 1.93 10.48
N ASP A 124 37.70 1.89 9.82
CA ASP A 124 36.41 1.41 10.36
C ASP A 124 35.96 2.10 11.66
N ASP A 125 35.97 3.42 11.64
CA ASP A 125 35.69 4.27 12.80
C ASP A 125 34.20 4.34 13.15
N ALA A 126 33.76 3.43 14.03
CA ALA A 126 32.40 3.35 14.55
C ALA A 126 31.85 4.71 15.06
N LEU A 127 32.70 5.59 15.60
CA LEU A 127 32.25 6.90 16.08
C LEU A 127 31.73 7.80 14.95
N LEU A 128 32.30 7.74 13.74
CA LEU A 128 31.89 8.60 12.61
C LEU A 128 30.53 8.21 12.03
N TYR A 129 30.15 6.93 12.16
CA TYR A 129 28.85 6.42 11.72
C TYR A 129 27.73 6.73 12.70
N SER A 130 28.06 6.91 13.98
CA SER A 130 27.10 7.19 15.05
C SER A 130 27.06 8.66 15.48
N LEU A 131 27.55 9.60 14.65
CA LEU A 131 27.55 11.03 14.98
C LEU A 131 26.14 11.64 14.98
N ASP A 132 25.22 11.09 14.19
CA ASP A 132 23.82 11.54 14.13
C ASP A 132 23.00 11.04 15.33
N ASP A 133 23.36 9.90 15.94
CA ASP A 133 22.69 9.34 17.13
C ASP A 133 23.07 10.04 18.45
N ILE A 134 23.80 11.16 18.38
CA ILE A 134 24.31 11.90 19.54
C ILE A 134 23.24 12.88 20.10
N GLU A 135 21.96 12.72 19.72
CA GLU A 135 20.84 13.58 20.13
C GLU A 135 20.59 13.65 21.67
N ASP A 136 19.85 14.69 22.04
CA ASP A 136 19.91 15.45 23.29
C ASP A 136 19.59 14.68 24.57
N GLU A 137 20.49 14.76 25.57
CA GLU A 137 20.06 14.56 26.96
C GLU A 137 19.24 15.79 27.37
N THR A 138 17.91 15.64 27.46
CA THR A 138 17.12 16.51 28.32
C THR A 138 17.74 16.47 29.72
N PRO A 139 18.01 17.63 30.36
CA PRO A 139 18.51 17.62 31.72
C PRO A 139 17.51 16.87 32.60
N GLU A 140 17.99 15.95 33.44
CA GLU A 140 17.20 15.34 34.51
C GLU A 140 16.65 16.44 35.43
N THR A 141 15.52 17.02 35.06
CA THR A 141 14.67 17.78 35.97
C THR A 141 13.68 16.82 36.58
N ALA A 142 13.80 16.69 37.88
CA ALA A 142 12.95 15.88 38.72
C ALA A 142 11.45 16.15 38.46
N GLY A 143 10.72 15.08 38.10
CA GLY A 143 9.29 14.91 38.39
C GLY A 143 8.28 15.57 37.44
N GLY A 144 8.18 15.10 36.19
CA GLY A 144 7.02 15.32 35.31
C GLY A 144 6.33 13.99 34.95
N THR A 145 5.00 13.95 34.99
CA THR A 145 4.20 12.73 34.70
C THR A 145 4.21 12.39 33.21
N ASP A 146 4.05 11.11 32.83
CA ASP A 146 4.00 10.63 31.42
C ASP A 146 3.09 11.45 30.48
N ALA A 147 2.07 12.11 31.03
CA ALA A 147 1.20 13.01 30.29
C ALA A 147 1.93 14.24 29.71
N GLU A 148 2.93 14.78 30.39
CA GLU A 148 3.69 15.95 29.94
C GLU A 148 4.69 15.60 28.84
N ARG A 149 5.30 14.40 28.92
CA ARG A 149 6.13 13.85 27.83
C ARG A 149 5.32 13.64 26.55
N ARG A 150 4.13 13.07 26.70
CA ARG A 150 3.21 12.87 25.58
C ARG A 150 2.74 14.18 24.95
N VAL A 151 2.59 15.25 25.73
CA VAL A 151 2.23 16.57 25.20
C VAL A 151 3.37 17.17 24.37
N ILE A 152 4.62 16.94 24.77
CA ILE A 152 5.79 17.43 24.02
C ILE A 152 5.96 16.63 22.72
N GLU A 153 5.88 15.30 22.77
CA GLU A 153 5.89 14.45 21.56
C GLU A 153 4.78 14.83 20.58
N LEU A 154 3.56 15.06 21.10
CA LEU A 154 2.44 15.51 20.28
C LEU A 154 2.65 16.91 19.71
N GLN A 155 3.40 17.79 20.38
CA GLN A 155 3.73 19.12 19.85
C GLN A 155 4.77 19.04 18.72
N GLU A 156 5.79 18.19 18.86
CA GLU A 156 6.81 17.96 17.84
C GLU A 156 6.22 17.27 16.60
N ASP A 157 5.34 16.29 16.79
CA ASP A 157 4.59 15.68 15.69
C ASP A 157 3.70 16.71 14.98
N LEU A 158 3.10 17.65 15.71
CA LEU A 158 2.27 18.72 15.15
C LEU A 158 3.10 19.70 14.31
N GLU A 159 4.30 20.06 14.75
CA GLU A 159 5.24 20.88 13.98
C GLU A 159 5.77 20.15 12.75
N ARG A 160 6.07 18.84 12.86
CA ARG A 160 6.47 18.01 11.71
C ARG A 160 5.35 17.92 10.68
N LEU A 161 4.12 17.66 11.12
CA LEU A 161 2.94 17.66 10.26
C LEU A 161 2.68 19.01 9.63
N GLN A 162 2.84 20.13 10.37
CA GLN A 162 2.67 21.48 9.81
C GLN A 162 3.70 21.78 8.71
N THR A 163 4.95 21.37 8.90
CA THR A 163 6.01 21.52 7.89
C THR A 163 5.70 20.69 6.64
N GLN A 164 5.35 19.42 6.81
CA GLN A 164 4.91 18.55 5.70
C GLN A 164 3.68 19.10 4.99
N PHE A 165 2.72 19.67 5.72
CA PHE A 165 1.53 20.29 5.15
C PHE A 165 1.89 21.55 4.34
N SER A 166 2.85 22.34 4.79
CA SER A 166 3.34 23.53 4.07
C SER A 166 4.04 23.15 2.77
N GLU A 167 4.93 22.16 2.81
CA GLU A 167 5.62 21.63 1.63
C GLU A 167 4.64 21.02 0.63
N TYR A 168 3.66 20.25 1.12
CA TYR A 168 2.58 19.73 0.29
C TYR A 168 1.75 20.86 -0.33
N ARG A 169 1.45 21.91 0.42
CA ARG A 169 0.70 23.07 -0.08
C ARG A 169 1.46 23.82 -1.17
N GLU A 170 2.77 23.99 -1.03
CA GLU A 170 3.62 24.60 -2.06
C GLU A 170 3.70 23.73 -3.31
N ALA A 171 3.82 22.41 -3.16
CA ALA A 171 3.82 21.48 -4.28
C ALA A 171 2.47 21.49 -5.03
N VAL A 172 1.35 21.50 -4.30
CA VAL A 172 0.00 21.63 -4.87
C VAL A 172 -0.18 22.97 -5.56
N GLN A 173 0.28 24.06 -4.94
CA GLN A 173 0.19 25.39 -5.56
C GLN A 173 0.98 25.48 -6.86
N LYS A 174 2.20 24.91 -6.89
CA LYS A 174 3.04 24.87 -8.09
C LYS A 174 2.40 24.01 -9.19
N SER A 175 1.83 22.86 -8.83
CA SER A 175 1.06 22.01 -9.76
C SER A 175 -0.17 22.73 -10.32
N MET A 176 -0.87 23.48 -9.48
CA MET A 176 -2.07 24.24 -9.87
C MET A 176 -1.70 25.44 -10.77
N GLU A 177 -0.61 26.15 -10.50
CA GLU A 177 -0.08 27.21 -11.36
C GLU A 177 0.35 26.66 -12.73
N GLU A 178 0.95 25.47 -12.78
CA GLU A 178 1.30 24.78 -14.03
C GLU A 178 0.06 24.32 -14.82
N GLN A 179 -1.01 23.89 -14.14
CA GLN A 179 -2.30 23.56 -14.79
C GLN A 179 -3.00 24.81 -15.32
N MET A 180 -3.04 25.90 -14.55
CA MET A 180 -3.65 27.17 -14.98
C MET A 180 -2.91 27.77 -16.18
N ALA A 181 -1.57 27.67 -16.22
CA ALA A 181 -0.78 28.10 -17.38
C ALA A 181 -1.08 27.28 -18.65
N LYS A 182 -1.34 25.97 -18.51
CA LYS A 182 -1.74 25.09 -19.63
C LYS A 182 -3.17 25.37 -20.12
N ASP A 183 -4.07 25.78 -19.24
CA ASP A 183 -5.45 26.11 -19.60
C ASP A 183 -5.58 27.47 -20.30
N ASP A 184 -4.74 28.45 -19.95
CA ASP A 184 -4.67 29.75 -20.64
C ASP A 184 -4.20 29.62 -22.10
N GLU A 185 -3.33 28.66 -22.43
CA GLU A 185 -2.94 28.37 -23.83
C GLU A 185 -4.08 27.73 -24.65
N LYS A 186 -4.99 26.98 -24.02
CA LYS A 186 -6.09 26.26 -24.70
C LYS A 186 -7.26 27.17 -25.10
N LEU A 187 -7.40 28.36 -24.50
CA LEU A 187 -8.50 29.31 -24.75
C LEU A 187 -8.35 30.16 -26.04
N GLY A 188 -7.23 30.02 -26.77
CA GLY A 188 -6.88 30.86 -27.92
C GLY A 188 -7.44 30.47 -29.31
N SER A 189 -8.26 29.42 -29.47
CA SER A 189 -8.70 29.01 -30.83
C SER A 189 -10.20 28.68 -30.96
N SER A 190 -10.84 29.31 -31.94
CA SER A 190 -12.26 29.16 -32.32
C SER A 190 -12.45 28.24 -33.55
N PRO A 191 -13.66 27.69 -33.77
CA PRO A 191 -13.81 26.31 -34.23
C PRO A 191 -14.33 26.16 -35.67
N SER A 192 -14.05 25.01 -36.30
CA SER A 192 -15.07 24.10 -36.88
C SER A 192 -14.55 23.06 -37.90
N VAL A 193 -13.63 22.15 -37.50
CA VAL A 193 -13.52 20.78 -38.09
C VAL A 193 -12.97 19.74 -37.08
N LEU A 194 -12.80 20.12 -35.80
CA LEU A 194 -11.83 19.48 -34.89
C LEU A 194 -12.38 18.38 -33.96
N SER A 195 -13.67 18.01 -33.98
CA SER A 195 -14.25 17.21 -32.87
C SER A 195 -13.69 15.78 -32.76
N ALA A 196 -13.43 15.09 -33.87
CA ALA A 196 -12.89 13.72 -33.83
C ALA A 196 -11.38 13.69 -33.53
N GLN A 197 -10.61 14.62 -34.09
CA GLN A 197 -9.17 14.75 -33.79
C GLN A 197 -8.92 15.20 -32.35
N LYS A 198 -9.77 16.08 -31.82
CA LYS A 198 -9.69 16.57 -30.42
C LYS A 198 -10.13 15.52 -29.40
N ALA A 199 -10.98 14.57 -29.79
CA ALA A 199 -11.32 13.42 -28.95
C ALA A 199 -10.19 12.38 -28.95
N ALA A 200 -9.61 12.07 -30.12
CA ALA A 200 -8.45 11.19 -30.23
C ALA A 200 -7.23 11.74 -29.48
N SER A 201 -6.93 13.04 -29.63
CA SER A 201 -5.81 13.68 -28.91
C SER A 201 -6.02 13.70 -27.40
N LYS A 202 -7.26 13.86 -26.93
CA LYS A 202 -7.59 13.79 -25.49
C LYS A 202 -7.42 12.38 -24.91
N ILE A 203 -7.73 11.34 -25.70
CA ILE A 203 -7.53 9.95 -25.28
C ILE A 203 -6.04 9.63 -25.22
N GLU A 204 -5.26 10.06 -26.21
CA GLU A 204 -3.79 9.89 -26.21
C GLU A 204 -3.12 10.65 -25.06
N GLU A 205 -3.58 11.88 -24.77
CA GLU A 205 -3.12 12.66 -23.60
C GLU A 205 -3.46 11.92 -22.28
N ALA A 206 -4.69 11.45 -22.10
CA ALA A 206 -5.09 10.72 -20.88
C ALA A 206 -4.32 9.40 -20.70
N ASP A 207 -4.04 8.67 -21.80
CA ASP A 207 -3.19 7.48 -21.77
C ASP A 207 -1.75 7.83 -21.39
N ALA A 208 -1.19 8.92 -21.94
CA ALA A 208 0.16 9.36 -21.63
C ALA A 208 0.29 9.80 -20.16
N ASP A 209 -0.69 10.54 -19.64
CA ASP A 209 -0.73 10.98 -18.25
C ASP A 209 -0.83 9.78 -17.30
N TYR A 210 -1.66 8.78 -17.63
CA TYR A 210 -1.73 7.51 -16.90
C TYR A 210 -0.36 6.82 -16.84
N PHE A 211 0.31 6.56 -17.97
CA PHE A 211 1.62 5.86 -17.91
C PHE A 211 2.72 6.70 -17.24
N THR A 212 2.59 8.03 -17.27
CA THR A 212 3.51 8.95 -16.60
C THR A 212 3.33 8.91 -15.09
N SER A 213 2.11 8.76 -14.56
CA SER A 213 1.88 8.64 -13.11
C SER A 213 2.59 7.40 -12.53
N TYR A 214 2.63 6.29 -13.28
CA TYR A 214 3.35 5.07 -12.92
C TYR A 214 4.88 5.15 -13.13
N ALA A 215 5.42 6.25 -13.64
CA ALA A 215 6.87 6.42 -13.73
C ALA A 215 7.49 6.88 -12.39
N TYR A 216 6.70 7.36 -11.44
CA TYR A 216 7.17 7.92 -10.17
C TYR A 216 7.29 6.86 -9.07
N ASN A 217 8.32 6.98 -8.23
CA ASN A 217 8.57 6.01 -7.15
C ASN A 217 7.42 5.92 -6.13
N ALA A 218 6.76 7.05 -5.82
CA ALA A 218 5.77 7.13 -4.74
C ALA A 218 4.58 6.19 -4.92
N ILE A 219 4.08 6.01 -6.15
CA ILE A 219 2.97 5.08 -6.40
C ILE A 219 3.40 3.62 -6.22
N HIS A 220 4.61 3.27 -6.67
CA HIS A 220 5.16 1.92 -6.48
C HIS A 220 5.48 1.63 -5.02
N GLU A 221 5.93 2.62 -4.27
CA GLU A 221 6.15 2.49 -2.83
C GLU A 221 4.85 2.22 -2.08
N SER A 222 3.78 3.00 -2.36
CA SER A 222 2.46 2.76 -1.77
C SER A 222 1.95 1.36 -2.10
N MET A 223 2.05 0.96 -3.37
CA MET A 223 1.67 -0.37 -3.84
C MET A 223 2.47 -1.50 -3.15
N LEU A 224 3.78 -1.34 -2.97
CA LEU A 224 4.63 -2.35 -2.32
C LEU A 224 4.43 -2.40 -0.80
N LYS A 225 4.09 -1.28 -0.17
CA LYS A 225 3.76 -1.20 1.27
C LYS A 225 2.37 -1.75 1.60
N ASP A 226 1.49 -1.87 0.61
CA ASP A 226 0.24 -2.62 0.75
C ASP A 226 0.56 -4.12 0.89
N ALA A 227 0.69 -4.55 2.14
CA ALA A 227 1.01 -5.93 2.49
C ALA A 227 -0.13 -6.88 2.11
N ILE A 228 -1.39 -6.50 2.27
CA ILE A 228 -2.54 -7.36 1.92
C ILE A 228 -2.50 -7.69 0.42
N ARG A 229 -2.28 -6.67 -0.42
CA ARG A 229 -2.09 -6.85 -1.86
C ARG A 229 -0.91 -7.75 -2.15
N THR A 230 0.29 -7.35 -1.71
CA THR A 230 1.55 -7.95 -2.17
C THR A 230 1.73 -9.37 -1.62
N ASP A 231 1.32 -9.60 -0.37
CA ASP A 231 1.39 -10.91 0.28
C ASP A 231 0.40 -11.89 -0.33
N ALA A 232 -0.82 -11.48 -0.70
CA ALA A 232 -1.76 -12.40 -1.35
C ALA A 232 -1.19 -12.99 -2.65
N TYR A 233 -0.54 -12.18 -3.51
CA TYR A 233 0.14 -12.72 -4.68
C TYR A 233 1.34 -13.61 -4.32
N ARG A 234 2.18 -13.16 -3.38
CA ARG A 234 3.35 -13.92 -2.92
C ARG A 234 2.95 -15.29 -2.38
N ASP A 235 1.99 -15.31 -1.47
CA ASP A 235 1.56 -16.49 -0.74
C ASP A 235 0.89 -17.47 -1.69
N PHE A 236 0.01 -16.99 -2.59
CA PHE A 236 -0.54 -17.86 -3.63
C PHE A 236 0.55 -18.51 -4.47
N VAL A 237 1.53 -17.73 -4.95
CA VAL A 237 2.64 -18.24 -5.77
C VAL A 237 3.51 -19.23 -4.99
N TYR A 238 3.81 -18.96 -3.72
CA TYR A 238 4.71 -19.78 -2.90
C TYR A 238 4.06 -21.03 -2.30
N GLU A 239 2.79 -20.98 -1.95
CA GLU A 239 2.01 -22.13 -1.51
C GLU A 239 1.73 -23.08 -2.70
N ASN A 240 1.67 -22.53 -3.91
CA ASN A 240 1.39 -23.29 -5.13
C ASN A 240 2.60 -23.40 -6.07
N LYS A 241 3.84 -23.44 -5.55
CA LYS A 241 5.07 -23.59 -6.37
C LYS A 241 5.01 -24.71 -7.41
N HIS A 242 4.33 -25.80 -7.08
CA HIS A 242 4.12 -26.93 -7.98
C HIS A 242 3.34 -26.58 -9.26
N VAL A 243 2.49 -25.55 -9.22
CA VAL A 243 1.75 -25.00 -10.37
C VAL A 243 2.66 -24.14 -11.26
N PHE A 244 3.58 -23.38 -10.66
CA PHE A 244 4.48 -22.46 -11.37
C PHE A 244 5.74 -23.14 -11.90
N LYS A 245 6.16 -24.25 -11.29
CA LYS A 245 7.39 -24.95 -11.65
C LYS A 245 7.41 -25.34 -13.13
N ASP A 246 8.51 -25.02 -13.79
CA ASP A 246 8.77 -25.31 -15.21
C ASP A 246 7.77 -24.65 -16.20
N LYS A 247 6.96 -23.68 -15.74
CA LYS A 247 5.96 -22.97 -16.55
C LYS A 247 6.48 -21.67 -17.17
N VAL A 248 5.81 -21.25 -18.25
CA VAL A 248 5.97 -19.92 -18.84
C VAL A 248 4.89 -19.00 -18.29
N VAL A 249 5.28 -17.92 -17.63
CA VAL A 249 4.40 -16.95 -16.97
C VAL A 249 4.43 -15.62 -17.71
N LEU A 250 3.28 -14.98 -17.88
CA LEU A 250 3.15 -13.60 -18.35
C LEU A 250 2.70 -12.71 -17.19
N ASP A 251 3.47 -11.67 -16.89
CA ASP A 251 3.13 -10.63 -15.93
C ASP A 251 2.70 -9.36 -16.70
N VAL A 252 1.39 -9.04 -16.65
CA VAL A 252 0.81 -7.91 -17.40
C VAL A 252 0.70 -6.68 -16.50
N GLY A 253 1.39 -5.60 -16.87
CA GLY A 253 1.55 -4.41 -16.03
C GLY A 253 2.50 -4.68 -14.88
N CYS A 254 3.71 -5.17 -15.19
CA CYS A 254 4.61 -5.70 -14.18
C CYS A 254 5.17 -4.65 -13.21
N GLY A 255 5.07 -3.35 -13.52
CA GLY A 255 5.60 -2.28 -12.69
C GLY A 255 7.08 -2.49 -12.38
N THR A 256 7.42 -2.60 -11.09
CA THR A 256 8.78 -2.88 -10.59
C THR A 256 9.27 -4.31 -10.83
N GLY A 257 8.40 -5.23 -11.27
CA GLY A 257 8.73 -6.64 -11.50
C GLY A 257 8.60 -7.54 -10.27
N ILE A 258 7.97 -7.06 -9.18
CA ILE A 258 7.85 -7.83 -7.93
C ILE A 258 7.13 -9.17 -8.11
N LEU A 259 5.99 -9.19 -8.83
CA LEU A 259 5.22 -10.42 -9.07
C LEU A 259 5.99 -11.40 -9.96
N SER A 260 6.69 -10.86 -10.96
CA SER A 260 7.61 -11.62 -11.80
C SER A 260 8.71 -12.31 -11.00
N MET A 261 9.30 -11.62 -10.02
CA MET A 261 10.32 -12.19 -9.13
C MET A 261 9.75 -13.29 -8.22
N PHE A 262 8.53 -13.15 -7.70
CA PHE A 262 7.86 -14.24 -6.98
C PHE A 262 7.71 -15.49 -7.86
N CYS A 263 7.25 -15.32 -9.10
CA CYS A 263 7.09 -16.43 -10.04
C CYS A 263 8.43 -17.11 -10.38
N ALA A 264 9.49 -16.33 -10.64
CA ALA A 264 10.83 -16.86 -10.89
C ALA A 264 11.36 -17.65 -9.67
N LYS A 265 11.23 -17.09 -8.46
CA LYS A 265 11.62 -17.75 -7.20
C LYS A 265 10.79 -19.01 -6.89
N ALA A 266 9.57 -19.09 -7.40
CA ALA A 266 8.73 -20.29 -7.32
C ALA A 266 9.13 -21.40 -8.31
N GLY A 267 10.08 -21.14 -9.22
CA GLY A 267 10.61 -22.11 -10.17
C GLY A 267 9.99 -22.04 -11.57
N ALA A 268 9.38 -20.90 -11.94
CA ALA A 268 8.95 -20.66 -13.31
C ALA A 268 10.14 -20.82 -14.28
N LYS A 269 9.91 -21.49 -15.40
CA LYS A 269 10.93 -21.69 -16.45
C LYS A 269 11.29 -20.38 -17.13
N LYS A 270 10.29 -19.53 -17.34
CA LYS A 270 10.43 -18.22 -17.95
C LYS A 270 9.31 -17.32 -17.47
N VAL A 271 9.62 -16.07 -17.18
CA VAL A 271 8.64 -15.01 -16.92
C VAL A 271 8.80 -13.93 -17.98
N ILE A 272 7.70 -13.46 -18.55
CA ILE A 272 7.68 -12.35 -19.50
C ILE A 272 6.94 -11.21 -18.82
N SER A 273 7.64 -10.12 -18.54
CA SER A 273 7.11 -8.99 -17.78
C SER A 273 6.84 -7.84 -18.74
N VAL A 274 5.59 -7.44 -18.88
CA VAL A 274 5.18 -6.41 -19.85
C VAL A 274 4.70 -5.18 -19.10
N ASP A 275 5.29 -4.02 -19.41
CA ASP A 275 4.81 -2.73 -18.92
C ASP A 275 5.13 -1.64 -19.95
N ASN A 276 4.25 -0.64 -20.08
CA ASN A 276 4.46 0.46 -21.02
C ASN A 276 5.14 1.68 -20.38
N SER A 277 5.08 1.82 -19.05
CA SER A 277 5.69 2.92 -18.31
C SER A 277 7.22 2.82 -18.29
N ASN A 278 7.88 3.94 -18.03
CA ASN A 278 9.35 4.01 -17.90
C ASN A 278 9.88 3.18 -16.72
N ILE A 279 9.03 2.79 -15.76
CA ILE A 279 9.41 1.93 -14.64
C ILE A 279 10.01 0.59 -15.09
N ILE A 280 9.66 0.12 -16.29
CA ILE A 280 10.20 -1.12 -16.86
C ILE A 280 11.74 -1.13 -16.96
N ASP A 281 12.37 0.04 -17.10
CA ASP A 281 13.83 0.14 -17.14
C ASP A 281 14.43 -0.06 -15.75
N ARG A 282 13.76 0.41 -14.69
CA ARG A 282 14.10 0.10 -13.29
C ARG A 282 13.82 -1.35 -12.94
N ALA A 283 12.72 -1.92 -13.44
CA ALA A 283 12.41 -3.33 -13.24
C ALA A 283 13.53 -4.23 -13.77
N LYS A 284 14.12 -3.91 -14.94
CA LYS A 284 15.28 -4.65 -15.49
C LYS A 284 16.49 -4.61 -14.54
N GLU A 285 16.79 -3.43 -13.99
CA GLU A 285 17.89 -3.25 -13.02
C GLU A 285 17.65 -4.09 -11.76
N ILE A 286 16.47 -3.96 -11.16
CA ILE A 286 16.05 -4.72 -9.96
C ILE A 286 16.14 -6.24 -10.21
N ILE A 287 15.59 -6.71 -11.32
CA ILE A 287 15.58 -8.13 -11.70
C ILE A 287 17.01 -8.67 -11.87
N TYR A 288 17.89 -7.88 -12.48
CA TYR A 288 19.29 -8.25 -12.66
C TYR A 288 20.04 -8.31 -11.33
N GLU A 289 19.87 -7.31 -10.47
CA GLU A 289 20.48 -7.26 -9.13
C GLU A 289 20.07 -8.44 -8.25
N ASN A 290 18.84 -8.92 -8.41
CA ASN A 290 18.31 -10.08 -7.68
C ASN A 290 18.63 -11.44 -8.36
N GLY A 291 19.44 -11.45 -9.43
CA GLY A 291 19.91 -12.67 -10.07
C GLY A 291 18.88 -13.40 -10.93
N PHE A 292 17.79 -12.73 -11.33
CA PHE A 292 16.72 -13.35 -12.13
C PHE A 292 16.75 -12.97 -13.61
N GLY A 293 17.79 -12.27 -14.08
CA GLY A 293 17.92 -11.80 -15.47
C GLY A 293 17.88 -12.91 -16.54
N ASP A 294 18.24 -14.15 -16.20
CA ASP A 294 18.18 -15.29 -17.13
C ASP A 294 16.78 -15.91 -17.24
N VAL A 295 15.90 -15.66 -16.26
CA VAL A 295 14.56 -16.25 -16.17
C VAL A 295 13.49 -15.23 -16.59
N ILE A 296 13.66 -13.97 -16.22
CA ILE A 296 12.67 -12.91 -16.43
C ILE A 296 13.08 -12.04 -17.62
N THR A 297 12.19 -11.88 -18.59
CA THR A 297 12.36 -11.03 -19.77
C THR A 297 11.39 -9.85 -19.72
N CYS A 298 11.91 -8.64 -19.52
CA CYS A 298 11.11 -7.42 -19.57
C CYS A 298 10.87 -6.96 -21.02
N VAL A 299 9.62 -6.64 -21.35
CA VAL A 299 9.18 -6.11 -22.64
C VAL A 299 8.46 -4.79 -22.41
N ARG A 300 8.99 -3.71 -22.99
CA ARG A 300 8.36 -2.40 -22.92
C ARG A 300 7.28 -2.24 -23.99
N GLY A 301 6.06 -1.90 -23.58
CA GLY A 301 4.96 -1.56 -24.47
C GLY A 301 3.58 -1.96 -23.92
N LYS A 302 2.51 -1.57 -24.63
CA LYS A 302 1.16 -2.04 -24.34
C LYS A 302 1.00 -3.50 -24.77
N ILE A 303 0.30 -4.32 -23.98
CA ILE A 303 0.19 -5.77 -24.25
C ILE A 303 -0.49 -6.07 -25.60
N GLU A 304 -1.32 -5.15 -26.07
CA GLU A 304 -2.02 -5.17 -27.36
C GLU A 304 -1.10 -4.91 -28.56
N GLU A 305 0.03 -4.24 -28.33
CA GLU A 305 0.96 -3.77 -29.37
C GLU A 305 2.23 -4.61 -29.43
N VAL A 306 2.62 -5.25 -28.31
CA VAL A 306 3.82 -6.07 -28.23
C VAL A 306 3.58 -7.49 -28.75
N THR A 307 4.61 -8.08 -29.36
CA THR A 307 4.63 -9.50 -29.72
C THR A 307 5.51 -10.24 -28.71
N LEU A 308 4.93 -11.19 -27.98
CA LEU A 308 5.68 -11.99 -27.02
C LEU A 308 6.66 -12.94 -27.75
N PRO A 309 7.80 -13.28 -27.13
CA PRO A 309 8.77 -14.23 -27.68
C PRO A 309 8.30 -15.70 -27.65
N VAL A 310 7.02 -15.94 -27.38
CA VAL A 310 6.36 -17.25 -27.28
C VAL A 310 4.96 -17.15 -27.89
N GLN A 311 4.42 -18.26 -28.38
CA GLN A 311 3.06 -18.29 -28.92
C GLN A 311 2.00 -18.29 -27.81
N GLN A 312 2.27 -19.03 -26.73
CA GLN A 312 1.36 -19.15 -25.59
C GLN A 312 2.13 -19.17 -24.27
N VAL A 313 1.42 -18.86 -23.19
CA VAL A 313 1.88 -18.92 -21.80
C VAL A 313 0.97 -19.84 -20.99
N ASP A 314 1.52 -20.46 -19.95
CA ASP A 314 0.78 -21.36 -19.06
C ASP A 314 -0.02 -20.58 -18.01
N ILE A 315 0.50 -19.43 -17.57
CA ILE A 315 -0.06 -18.63 -16.48
C ILE A 315 -0.01 -17.15 -16.85
N ILE A 316 -1.08 -16.42 -16.60
CA ILE A 316 -1.10 -14.96 -16.59
C ILE A 316 -1.26 -14.51 -15.15
N ILE A 317 -0.33 -13.71 -14.67
CA ILE A 317 -0.40 -13.00 -13.40
C ILE A 317 -0.51 -11.50 -13.69
N SER A 318 -1.38 -10.79 -13.00
CA SER A 318 -1.52 -9.35 -13.20
C SER A 318 -2.24 -8.73 -12.02
N GLU A 319 -1.68 -7.63 -11.53
CA GLU A 319 -2.37 -6.71 -10.64
C GLU A 319 -2.98 -5.61 -11.51
N TRP A 320 -4.28 -5.75 -11.79
CA TRP A 320 -5.03 -4.92 -12.73
C TRP A 320 -6.13 -4.09 -12.06
N MET A 321 -6.32 -4.28 -10.76
CA MET A 321 -7.50 -3.81 -10.06
C MET A 321 -7.39 -2.30 -9.85
N GLY A 322 -8.36 -1.55 -10.35
CA GLY A 322 -8.48 -0.12 -10.10
C GLY A 322 -9.37 0.19 -8.89
N TYR A 323 -9.53 1.47 -8.56
CA TYR A 323 -10.55 1.92 -7.62
C TYR A 323 -11.95 1.49 -8.06
N GLY A 324 -12.79 1.03 -7.13
CA GLY A 324 -14.07 0.41 -7.50
C GLY A 324 -13.92 -0.77 -8.48
N LEU A 325 -12.79 -1.48 -8.42
CA LEU A 325 -12.32 -2.59 -9.26
C LEU A 325 -12.01 -2.26 -10.72
N LEU A 326 -12.93 -1.58 -11.42
CA LEU A 326 -12.90 -1.43 -12.89
C LEU A 326 -12.44 -0.06 -13.38
N PHE A 327 -12.08 0.86 -12.48
CA PHE A 327 -11.44 2.11 -12.86
C PHE A 327 -10.09 1.88 -13.58
N GLU A 328 -9.68 2.82 -14.41
CA GLU A 328 -8.49 2.79 -15.27
C GLU A 328 -8.51 1.76 -16.42
N ALA A 329 -9.51 0.87 -16.44
CA ALA A 329 -9.80 -0.09 -17.51
C ALA A 329 -8.65 -1.04 -17.87
N MET A 330 -7.70 -1.28 -16.96
CA MET A 330 -6.56 -2.18 -17.20
C MET A 330 -7.00 -3.65 -17.41
N PHE A 331 -8.16 -4.05 -16.88
CA PHE A 331 -8.66 -5.41 -17.05
C PHE A 331 -8.95 -5.78 -18.52
N ASP A 332 -9.25 -4.80 -19.37
CA ASP A 332 -9.37 -5.01 -20.83
C ASP A 332 -8.09 -5.59 -21.42
N SER A 333 -6.94 -5.04 -21.02
CA SER A 333 -5.62 -5.48 -21.45
C SER A 333 -5.31 -6.89 -20.96
N VAL A 334 -5.76 -7.23 -19.75
CA VAL A 334 -5.62 -8.59 -19.19
C VAL A 334 -6.50 -9.59 -19.94
N ILE A 335 -7.73 -9.22 -20.28
CA ILE A 335 -8.63 -10.04 -21.13
C ILE A 335 -8.00 -10.25 -22.51
N TYR A 336 -7.46 -9.19 -23.12
CA TYR A 336 -6.73 -9.31 -24.39
C TYR A 336 -5.57 -10.30 -24.28
N ALA A 337 -4.76 -10.18 -23.23
CA ALA A 337 -3.63 -11.07 -22.99
C ALA A 337 -4.08 -12.53 -22.82
N ARG A 338 -5.16 -12.75 -22.07
CA ARG A 338 -5.78 -14.07 -21.87
C ARG A 338 -6.20 -14.67 -23.20
N ASP A 339 -7.03 -13.96 -23.96
CA ASP A 339 -7.63 -14.48 -25.19
C ASP A 339 -6.58 -14.74 -26.29
N ARG A 340 -5.48 -13.97 -26.27
CA ARG A 340 -4.41 -14.09 -27.27
C ARG A 340 -3.32 -15.08 -26.89
N TYR A 341 -2.87 -15.06 -25.63
CA TYR A 341 -1.63 -15.72 -25.22
C TYR A 341 -1.83 -16.84 -24.21
N LEU A 342 -2.94 -16.92 -23.47
CA LEU A 342 -3.12 -18.01 -22.51
C LEU A 342 -3.36 -19.33 -23.24
N ALA A 343 -2.61 -20.37 -22.88
CA ALA A 343 -2.84 -21.72 -23.38
C ALA A 343 -4.19 -22.26 -22.89
N PRO A 344 -4.86 -23.18 -23.64
CA PRO A 344 -6.01 -23.92 -23.12
C PRO A 344 -5.64 -24.65 -21.82
N GLY A 345 -6.43 -24.50 -20.77
CA GLY A 345 -6.08 -25.03 -19.44
C GLY A 345 -5.17 -24.13 -18.62
N GLY A 346 -4.79 -22.95 -19.14
CA GLY A 346 -3.92 -22.01 -18.47
C GLY A 346 -4.60 -21.30 -17.30
N LEU A 347 -3.79 -20.77 -16.39
CA LEU A 347 -4.24 -20.19 -15.13
C LEU A 347 -4.21 -18.66 -15.17
N MET A 348 -5.29 -18.04 -14.71
CA MET A 348 -5.34 -16.61 -14.36
C MET A 348 -5.05 -16.42 -12.88
N VAL A 349 -4.18 -15.45 -12.56
CA VAL A 349 -3.78 -15.08 -11.19
C VAL A 349 -3.94 -13.57 -11.02
N PRO A 350 -4.95 -13.08 -10.27
CA PRO A 350 -5.99 -13.84 -9.57
C PRO A 350 -6.95 -14.57 -10.52
N SER A 351 -7.78 -15.45 -9.96
CA SER A 351 -8.69 -16.30 -10.72
C SER A 351 -10.12 -15.76 -10.78
N HIS A 352 -10.55 -15.06 -9.72
CA HIS A 352 -11.89 -14.50 -9.56
C HIS A 352 -11.80 -13.18 -8.82
N ALA A 353 -12.76 -12.30 -9.10
CA ALA A 353 -13.06 -11.12 -8.31
C ALA A 353 -14.58 -11.04 -8.06
N THR A 354 -15.00 -10.31 -7.04
CA THR A 354 -16.41 -9.94 -6.83
C THR A 354 -16.52 -8.45 -6.53
N LEU A 355 -17.61 -7.82 -6.96
CA LEU A 355 -17.99 -6.47 -6.54
C LEU A 355 -19.15 -6.54 -5.56
N ARG A 356 -19.04 -5.77 -4.47
CA ARG A 356 -19.99 -5.72 -3.37
C ARG A 356 -20.51 -4.32 -3.17
N ILE A 357 -21.78 -4.23 -2.76
CA ILE A 357 -22.44 -2.97 -2.41
C ILE A 357 -23.08 -3.08 -1.02
N ALA A 358 -23.03 -1.99 -0.27
CA ALA A 358 -23.72 -1.84 1.00
C ALA A 358 -24.31 -0.44 1.14
N PRO A 359 -25.36 -0.26 1.97
CA PRO A 359 -25.80 1.08 2.34
C PRO A 359 -24.68 1.79 3.09
N PHE A 360 -24.60 3.12 2.93
CA PHE A 360 -23.67 3.96 3.65
C PHE A 360 -24.48 5.02 4.42
N ALA A 361 -24.23 5.12 5.73
CA ALA A 361 -24.81 6.14 6.59
C ALA A 361 -23.76 6.59 7.60
N ASP A 362 -23.41 7.87 7.57
CA ASP A 362 -22.31 8.42 8.35
C ASP A 362 -22.57 9.90 8.68
N SER A 363 -23.35 10.11 9.74
CA SER A 363 -23.72 11.46 10.16
C SER A 363 -22.52 12.32 10.56
N GLU A 364 -21.44 11.72 11.06
CA GLU A 364 -20.21 12.44 11.43
C GLU A 364 -19.48 12.91 10.17
N PHE A 365 -19.31 12.03 9.19
CA PHE A 365 -18.74 12.39 7.89
C PHE A 365 -19.57 13.49 7.20
N ILE A 366 -20.89 13.34 7.15
CA ILE A 366 -21.78 14.34 6.57
C ILE A 366 -21.70 15.66 7.33
N SER A 367 -21.55 15.65 8.65
CA SER A 367 -21.35 16.87 9.44
C SER A 367 -20.03 17.57 9.09
N ASN A 368 -18.93 16.82 9.14
CA ASN A 368 -17.56 17.36 9.08
C ASN A 368 -17.10 17.73 7.67
N HIS A 369 -17.59 17.02 6.64
CA HIS A 369 -17.10 17.20 5.27
C HIS A 369 -18.13 17.79 4.30
N ILE A 370 -19.42 17.65 4.60
CA ILE A 370 -20.49 18.16 3.72
C ILE A 370 -21.17 19.38 4.35
N SER A 371 -21.72 19.23 5.56
CA SER A 371 -22.49 20.28 6.23
C SER A 371 -21.61 21.43 6.72
N PHE A 372 -20.34 21.16 7.04
CA PHE A 372 -19.33 22.17 7.38
C PHE A 372 -19.34 23.36 6.41
N TRP A 373 -19.36 23.10 5.10
CA TRP A 373 -19.30 24.14 4.06
C TRP A 373 -20.53 25.04 3.99
N LYS A 374 -21.65 24.64 4.61
CA LYS A 374 -22.86 25.47 4.64
C LYS A 374 -22.70 26.70 5.55
N SER A 375 -21.82 26.63 6.55
CA SER A 375 -21.57 27.72 7.49
C SER A 375 -20.17 27.64 8.11
N VAL A 376 -19.17 28.09 7.37
CA VAL A 376 -17.77 28.19 7.81
C VAL A 376 -17.57 29.55 8.46
N TYR A 377 -17.46 29.59 9.79
CA TYR A 377 -17.41 30.84 10.59
C TYR A 377 -18.56 31.82 10.28
N GLY A 378 -19.75 31.30 9.96
CA GLY A 378 -20.92 32.08 9.59
C GLY A 378 -21.03 32.46 8.11
N PHE A 379 -20.05 32.08 7.28
CA PHE A 379 -20.07 32.29 5.84
C PHE A 379 -20.52 31.03 5.10
N ASN A 380 -21.37 31.21 4.07
CA ASN A 380 -21.77 30.12 3.19
C ASN A 380 -20.66 29.86 2.16
N MET A 381 -20.05 28.69 2.22
CA MET A 381 -18.98 28.23 1.32
C MET A 381 -19.38 26.99 0.54
N LYS A 382 -20.68 26.77 0.29
CA LYS A 382 -21.17 25.58 -0.44
C LYS A 382 -20.59 25.42 -1.85
N SER A 383 -20.03 26.46 -2.44
CA SER A 383 -19.31 26.36 -3.73
C SER A 383 -18.11 25.40 -3.66
N MET A 384 -17.57 25.14 -2.47
CA MET A 384 -16.50 24.16 -2.25
C MET A 384 -16.98 22.71 -2.40
N LEU A 385 -18.29 22.48 -2.41
CA LEU A 385 -18.92 21.17 -2.66
C LEU A 385 -19.22 20.93 -4.15
N THR A 386 -18.74 21.77 -5.06
CA THR A 386 -18.98 21.59 -6.50
C THR A 386 -18.47 20.21 -6.93
N GLY A 387 -19.34 19.39 -7.50
CA GLY A 387 -19.01 18.03 -7.97
C GLY A 387 -19.06 16.93 -6.90
N ILE A 388 -19.25 17.25 -5.61
CA ILE A 388 -19.16 16.26 -4.52
C ILE A 388 -20.16 15.09 -4.65
N TYR A 389 -21.34 15.34 -5.25
CA TYR A 389 -22.37 14.33 -5.49
C TYR A 389 -22.32 13.76 -6.91
N ASP A 390 -21.51 14.34 -7.79
CA ASP A 390 -21.33 13.89 -9.16
C ASP A 390 -20.12 12.93 -9.30
N GLU A 391 -19.29 12.82 -8.25
CA GLU A 391 -18.07 12.01 -8.24
C GLU A 391 -18.09 10.93 -7.14
N ALA A 392 -17.49 9.78 -7.45
CA ALA A 392 -17.29 8.71 -6.49
C ALA A 392 -16.05 9.03 -5.63
N LEU A 393 -16.17 8.94 -4.31
CA LEU A 393 -15.09 9.24 -3.39
C LEU A 393 -14.34 7.95 -3.03
N VAL A 394 -13.04 7.89 -3.29
CA VAL A 394 -12.19 6.78 -2.85
C VAL A 394 -11.66 7.09 -1.46
N ARG A 395 -12.18 6.39 -0.45
CA ARG A 395 -11.77 6.59 0.95
C ARG A 395 -11.96 5.34 1.80
N MET A 396 -11.29 5.33 2.94
CA MET A 396 -11.62 4.38 4.02
C MET A 396 -13.01 4.64 4.57
N VAL A 397 -13.78 3.55 4.68
CA VAL A 397 -15.10 3.47 5.27
C VAL A 397 -15.00 2.60 6.52
N PRO A 398 -15.21 3.16 7.72
CA PRO A 398 -15.20 2.35 8.93
C PRO A 398 -16.43 1.43 8.96
N PRO A 399 -16.33 0.24 9.59
CA PRO A 399 -17.46 -0.67 9.74
C PRO A 399 -18.73 -0.03 10.33
N SER A 400 -18.58 0.99 11.17
CA SER A 400 -19.68 1.73 11.80
C SER A 400 -20.52 2.55 10.82
N SER A 401 -20.01 2.82 9.61
CA SER A 401 -20.72 3.59 8.58
C SER A 401 -21.51 2.70 7.62
N ILE A 402 -21.56 1.39 7.88
CA ILE A 402 -22.30 0.37 7.12
C ILE A 402 -23.48 -0.13 7.97
N PRO A 403 -24.68 0.45 7.84
CA PRO A 403 -25.82 0.17 8.72
C PRO A 403 -26.62 -1.10 8.34
N GLY A 404 -26.02 -2.03 7.60
CA GLY A 404 -26.72 -3.19 7.05
C GLY A 404 -25.80 -4.28 6.55
N ASP A 405 -26.41 -5.29 5.93
CA ASP A 405 -25.66 -6.27 5.17
C ASP A 405 -25.13 -5.69 3.84
N SER A 406 -24.49 -6.55 3.06
CA SER A 406 -23.91 -6.22 1.77
C SER A 406 -24.20 -7.32 0.78
N ASP A 407 -24.33 -6.95 -0.47
CA ASP A 407 -24.72 -7.85 -1.55
C ASP A 407 -23.63 -7.94 -2.62
N VAL A 408 -23.44 -9.14 -3.20
CA VAL A 408 -22.55 -9.34 -4.33
C VAL A 408 -23.36 -9.11 -5.61
N PHE A 409 -23.17 -7.96 -6.24
CA PHE A 409 -23.93 -7.63 -7.45
C PHE A 409 -23.22 -8.08 -8.75
N LEU A 410 -21.92 -8.36 -8.69
CA LEU A 410 -21.19 -8.91 -9.84
C LEU A 410 -20.08 -9.88 -9.40
N PRO A 411 -20.20 -11.18 -9.69
CA PRO A 411 -19.08 -12.10 -9.73
C PRO A 411 -18.33 -11.99 -11.07
N LEU A 412 -16.99 -12.01 -11.02
CA LEU A 412 -16.11 -11.91 -12.19
C LEU A 412 -15.21 -13.15 -12.28
N PRO A 413 -15.62 -14.21 -13.01
CA PRO A 413 -14.75 -15.33 -13.33
C PRO A 413 -13.73 -14.91 -14.39
N LEU A 414 -12.48 -14.65 -13.99
CA LEU A 414 -11.49 -13.97 -14.83
C LEU A 414 -11.00 -14.83 -16.01
N HIS A 415 -11.22 -16.14 -15.95
CA HIS A 415 -10.93 -17.06 -17.05
C HIS A 415 -11.91 -16.95 -18.23
N THR A 416 -13.12 -16.44 -18.02
CA THR A 416 -14.20 -16.51 -19.04
C THR A 416 -14.90 -15.19 -19.31
N ILE A 417 -14.90 -14.24 -18.37
CA ILE A 417 -15.58 -12.96 -18.53
C ILE A 417 -15.05 -12.17 -19.73
N THR A 418 -15.94 -11.51 -20.46
CA THR A 418 -15.61 -10.73 -21.66
C THR A 418 -15.62 -9.22 -21.39
N VAL A 419 -14.98 -8.43 -22.26
CA VAL A 419 -14.97 -6.97 -22.14
C VAL A 419 -16.39 -6.37 -22.17
N ASP A 420 -17.28 -6.94 -22.98
CA ASP A 420 -18.67 -6.50 -23.09
C ASP A 420 -19.45 -6.68 -21.76
N GLU A 421 -19.08 -7.69 -20.97
CA GLU A 421 -19.70 -7.95 -19.65
C GLU A 421 -19.21 -7.00 -18.55
N LEU A 422 -18.16 -6.20 -18.81
CA LEU A 422 -17.66 -5.16 -17.88
C LEU A 422 -18.49 -3.87 -17.92
N SER A 423 -19.41 -3.75 -18.89
CA SER A 423 -20.45 -2.72 -18.90
C SER A 423 -21.80 -3.37 -18.62
N PHE A 424 -22.36 -3.13 -17.43
CA PHE A 424 -23.49 -3.89 -16.94
C PHE A 424 -24.47 -3.04 -16.16
N LEU A 425 -25.65 -3.62 -15.92
CA LEU A 425 -26.64 -3.17 -14.96
C LEU A 425 -27.14 -4.42 -14.21
N LYS A 426 -26.84 -4.52 -12.92
CA LYS A 426 -27.10 -5.69 -12.07
C LYS A 426 -27.97 -5.32 -10.89
N GLU A 427 -28.83 -6.25 -10.49
CA GLU A 427 -29.71 -6.05 -9.34
C GLU A 427 -28.93 -6.25 -8.04
N PHE A 428 -29.36 -5.56 -6.99
CA PHE A 428 -28.86 -5.78 -5.64
C PHE A 428 -29.99 -5.69 -4.62
N GLN A 429 -29.79 -6.34 -3.48
CA GLN A 429 -30.69 -6.30 -2.33
C GLN A 429 -29.90 -6.32 -1.02
N VAL A 430 -30.11 -5.28 -0.20
CA VAL A 430 -29.48 -5.17 1.13
C VAL A 430 -30.53 -4.90 2.21
N THR A 431 -30.29 -5.35 3.43
CA THR A 431 -31.16 -5.19 4.59
C THR A 431 -30.45 -4.46 5.71
N LEU A 432 -31.12 -3.43 6.26
CA LEU A 432 -30.59 -2.64 7.36
C LEU A 432 -30.57 -3.45 8.67
N SER A 433 -29.44 -3.42 9.37
CA SER A 433 -29.24 -4.04 10.69
C SER A 433 -29.58 -3.10 11.85
N GLU A 434 -29.72 -1.80 11.58
CA GLU A 434 -30.04 -0.74 12.53
C GLU A 434 -30.94 0.36 11.94
N ASP A 435 -31.39 1.27 12.79
CA ASP A 435 -32.16 2.45 12.39
C ASP A 435 -31.19 3.53 11.92
N ILE A 436 -31.51 4.23 10.82
CA ILE A 436 -30.71 5.35 10.30
C ILE A 436 -31.60 6.57 10.05
N ASP A 437 -31.03 7.76 10.23
CA ASP A 437 -31.72 9.03 9.99
C ASP A 437 -31.89 9.33 8.50
N SER A 438 -30.92 8.93 7.69
CA SER A 438 -30.92 9.01 6.23
C SER A 438 -29.98 7.98 5.62
N LEU A 439 -30.28 7.56 4.39
CA LEU A 439 -29.34 6.84 3.54
C LEU A 439 -28.40 7.86 2.87
N ASP A 440 -27.21 8.05 3.44
CA ASP A 440 -26.27 9.08 2.97
C ASP A 440 -25.54 8.68 1.69
N GLY A 441 -25.51 7.40 1.35
CA GLY A 441 -24.81 6.89 0.17
C GLY A 441 -24.86 5.38 0.01
N PHE A 442 -24.01 4.89 -0.88
CA PHE A 442 -23.62 3.49 -0.98
C PHE A 442 -22.11 3.36 -0.92
N ALA A 443 -21.63 2.29 -0.29
CA ALA A 443 -20.23 1.91 -0.32
C ALA A 443 -20.06 0.71 -1.27
N VAL A 444 -19.07 0.79 -2.15
CA VAL A 444 -18.70 -0.27 -3.09
C VAL A 444 -17.25 -0.66 -2.89
N TRP A 445 -17.00 -1.95 -2.85
CA TRP A 445 -15.67 -2.54 -2.74
C TRP A 445 -15.61 -3.86 -3.50
N PHE A 446 -14.44 -4.49 -3.51
CA PHE A 446 -14.25 -5.76 -4.18
C PHE A 446 -13.46 -6.77 -3.34
N ASP A 447 -13.64 -8.03 -3.66
CA ASP A 447 -12.87 -9.15 -3.11
C ASP A 447 -12.13 -9.88 -4.23
N ILE A 448 -10.98 -10.46 -3.90
CA ILE A 448 -10.11 -11.16 -4.84
C ILE A 448 -9.84 -12.58 -4.35
N PHE A 449 -9.90 -13.55 -5.26
CA PHE A 449 -9.71 -14.96 -4.95
C PHE A 449 -8.70 -15.63 -5.88
N PHE A 450 -7.78 -16.39 -5.29
CA PHE A 450 -6.72 -17.09 -5.98
C PHE A 450 -6.94 -18.60 -5.90
N MET A 451 -7.45 -19.17 -6.99
CA MET A 451 -7.70 -20.61 -7.10
C MET A 451 -6.58 -21.28 -7.91
N PRO A 452 -6.09 -22.47 -7.51
CA PRO A 452 -4.95 -23.13 -8.15
C PRO A 452 -5.31 -23.88 -9.45
N SER A 453 -6.56 -23.83 -9.89
CA SER A 453 -7.04 -24.50 -11.11
C SER A 453 -8.11 -23.66 -11.81
N GLN A 454 -8.14 -23.74 -13.14
CA GLN A 454 -9.18 -23.14 -13.98
C GLN A 454 -10.59 -23.69 -13.66
N GLU A 455 -10.68 -24.94 -13.22
CA GLU A 455 -11.95 -25.63 -12.96
C GLU A 455 -12.53 -25.28 -11.57
N SER A 456 -11.76 -24.56 -10.76
CA SER A 456 -12.18 -24.17 -9.42
C SER A 456 -13.28 -23.11 -9.49
N ALA A 457 -14.51 -23.51 -9.20
CA ALA A 457 -15.61 -22.57 -8.98
C ALA A 457 -15.58 -22.04 -7.53
N ILE A 458 -15.90 -20.76 -7.37
CA ILE A 458 -16.27 -20.16 -6.08
C ILE A 458 -17.77 -19.91 -6.05
N ALA A 459 -18.36 -19.88 -4.85
CA ALA A 459 -19.75 -19.46 -4.71
C ALA A 459 -19.89 -17.98 -5.11
N GLU A 460 -21.03 -17.58 -5.66
CA GLU A 460 -21.27 -16.18 -6.07
C GLU A 460 -21.21 -15.22 -4.87
N ASP A 461 -21.58 -15.70 -3.69
CA ASP A 461 -21.54 -14.99 -2.40
C ASP A 461 -20.29 -15.31 -1.57
N ALA A 462 -19.21 -15.83 -2.19
CA ALA A 462 -18.00 -16.21 -1.49
C ALA A 462 -17.40 -15.05 -0.68
N ILE A 463 -16.98 -15.36 0.55
CA ILE A 463 -16.36 -14.40 1.47
C ILE A 463 -14.87 -14.74 1.64
N PRO A 464 -13.94 -13.78 1.47
CA PRO A 464 -12.50 -14.05 1.59
C PRO A 464 -12.08 -14.75 2.87
N SER A 465 -12.60 -14.34 4.03
CA SER A 465 -12.26 -14.95 5.32
C SER A 465 -12.71 -16.40 5.45
N GLU A 466 -13.76 -16.82 4.73
CA GLU A 466 -14.18 -18.22 4.66
C GLU A 466 -13.33 -19.03 3.69
N MET A 467 -12.88 -18.41 2.61
CA MET A 467 -11.97 -19.04 1.64
C MET A 467 -10.59 -19.27 2.25
N GLN A 468 -10.09 -18.32 3.04
CA GLN A 468 -8.87 -18.46 3.84
C GLN A 468 -8.95 -19.64 4.82
N LYS A 469 -10.08 -19.82 5.52
CA LYS A 469 -10.32 -20.99 6.40
C LYS A 469 -10.31 -22.33 5.64
N LYS A 470 -10.60 -22.33 4.33
CA LYS A 470 -10.51 -23.50 3.46
C LYS A 470 -9.12 -23.72 2.89
N GLY A 471 -8.14 -22.88 3.24
CA GLY A 471 -6.75 -22.95 2.76
C GLY A 471 -6.54 -22.32 1.38
N PHE A 472 -7.46 -21.46 0.93
CA PHE A 472 -7.28 -20.70 -0.31
C PHE A 472 -6.86 -19.26 0.00
N VAL A 473 -5.99 -18.71 -0.85
CA VAL A 473 -5.61 -17.30 -0.74
C VAL A 473 -6.73 -16.43 -1.31
N ALA A 474 -7.18 -15.47 -0.51
CA ALA A 474 -8.17 -14.48 -0.88
C ALA A 474 -8.00 -13.24 0.00
N PHE A 475 -8.43 -12.08 -0.47
CA PHE A 475 -8.50 -10.86 0.34
C PHE A 475 -9.72 -10.02 -0.01
N THR A 476 -10.10 -9.14 0.92
CA THR A 476 -11.17 -8.16 0.75
C THR A 476 -10.60 -6.75 0.79
N THR A 477 -11.15 -5.85 -0.02
CA THR A 477 -10.96 -4.40 0.15
C THR A 477 -12.10 -3.78 0.96
N GLY A 478 -12.96 -4.60 1.56
CA GLY A 478 -14.15 -4.15 2.26
C GLY A 478 -13.87 -3.52 3.63
N PRO A 479 -14.87 -2.82 4.21
CA PRO A 479 -14.78 -2.12 5.49
C PRO A 479 -14.33 -2.97 6.67
N TYR A 480 -14.59 -4.29 6.62
CA TYR A 480 -14.29 -5.24 7.69
C TYR A 480 -12.90 -5.90 7.56
N GLY A 481 -12.18 -5.64 6.47
CA GLY A 481 -10.82 -6.11 6.26
C GLY A 481 -9.77 -5.10 6.76
N THR A 482 -8.52 -5.52 6.73
CA THR A 482 -7.38 -4.61 6.88
C THR A 482 -7.34 -3.61 5.72
N GLU A 483 -6.91 -2.38 5.99
CA GLU A 483 -6.79 -1.34 4.98
C GLU A 483 -5.90 -1.78 3.81
N THR A 484 -6.34 -1.44 2.60
CA THR A 484 -5.60 -1.58 1.36
C THR A 484 -5.57 -0.23 0.67
N HIS A 485 -4.60 0.00 -0.23
CA HIS A 485 -4.48 1.28 -0.93
C HIS A 485 -5.69 1.60 -1.84
N TRP A 486 -6.49 0.59 -2.22
CA TRP A 486 -7.73 0.78 -2.98
C TRP A 486 -8.86 1.40 -2.16
N GLN A 487 -8.84 1.19 -0.85
CA GLN A 487 -9.89 1.62 0.06
C GLN A 487 -11.29 1.21 -0.47
N GLN A 488 -12.32 2.07 -0.35
CA GLN A 488 -13.66 1.81 -0.87
C GLN A 488 -14.18 3.00 -1.68
N ALA A 489 -15.07 2.75 -2.63
CA ALA A 489 -15.77 3.78 -3.39
C ALA A 489 -17.08 4.17 -2.67
N VAL A 490 -17.16 5.42 -2.23
CA VAL A 490 -18.34 6.00 -1.57
C VAL A 490 -19.12 6.85 -2.57
N LEU A 491 -20.38 6.51 -2.75
CA LEU A 491 -21.32 7.08 -3.71
C LEU A 491 -22.38 7.88 -2.93
N LEU A 492 -22.09 9.15 -2.67
CA LEU A 492 -22.94 10.00 -1.83
C LEU A 492 -24.27 10.33 -2.52
N VAL A 493 -25.38 10.12 -1.82
CA VAL A 493 -26.71 10.51 -2.30
C VAL A 493 -26.90 12.02 -2.19
N ASP A 494 -27.35 12.65 -3.27
CA ASP A 494 -27.62 14.08 -3.32
C ASP A 494 -28.93 14.42 -2.58
N HIS A 495 -28.79 14.76 -1.29
CA HIS A 495 -29.91 15.18 -0.47
C HIS A 495 -30.37 16.62 -0.71
N GLU A 496 -29.68 17.43 -1.54
CA GLU A 496 -30.17 18.75 -1.94
C GLU A 496 -31.34 18.63 -2.93
N LYS A 497 -31.29 17.61 -3.80
CA LYS A 497 -32.38 17.29 -4.74
C LYS A 497 -33.54 16.58 -4.05
N LYS A 498 -33.25 15.69 -3.09
CA LYS A 498 -34.28 14.93 -2.36
C LYS A 498 -33.85 14.68 -0.91
N ARG A 499 -34.57 15.28 0.03
CA ARG A 499 -34.31 15.10 1.46
C ARG A 499 -34.41 13.62 1.84
N GLY A 500 -33.38 13.12 2.54
CA GLY A 500 -33.35 11.76 3.07
C GLY A 500 -34.51 11.49 4.03
N VAL A 501 -34.96 10.24 4.06
CA VAL A 501 -36.03 9.77 4.94
C VAL A 501 -35.43 8.80 5.96
N PRO A 502 -35.85 8.85 7.25
CA PRO A 502 -35.41 7.87 8.22
C PRO A 502 -35.83 6.46 7.82
N LEU A 503 -34.88 5.52 7.87
CA LEU A 503 -35.10 4.12 7.58
C LEU A 503 -34.94 3.29 8.86
N LYS A 504 -35.66 2.17 8.93
CA LYS A 504 -35.75 1.32 10.12
C LYS A 504 -34.99 0.02 9.94
N LYS A 505 -34.48 -0.51 11.05
CA LYS A 505 -33.91 -1.85 11.12
C LYS A 505 -34.86 -2.88 10.50
N GLY A 506 -34.30 -3.75 9.67
CA GLY A 506 -35.02 -4.80 8.95
C GLY A 506 -35.71 -4.32 7.67
N GLN A 507 -35.65 -3.03 7.34
CA GLN A 507 -36.06 -2.57 6.02
C GLN A 507 -35.04 -2.99 4.97
N THR A 508 -35.54 -3.34 3.80
CA THR A 508 -34.75 -3.78 2.66
C THR A 508 -34.67 -2.66 1.62
N ILE A 509 -33.47 -2.43 1.11
CA ILE A 509 -33.20 -1.56 -0.03
C ILE A 509 -32.89 -2.47 -1.22
N THR A 510 -33.68 -2.33 -2.28
CA THR A 510 -33.51 -3.07 -3.53
C THR A 510 -33.22 -2.11 -4.67
N GLY A 511 -32.43 -2.53 -5.65
CA GLY A 511 -32.08 -1.62 -6.72
C GLY A 511 -31.27 -2.25 -7.84
N LYS A 512 -30.68 -1.38 -8.66
CA LYS A 512 -29.75 -1.74 -9.72
C LYS A 512 -28.49 -0.90 -9.64
N VAL A 513 -27.33 -1.56 -9.74
CA VAL A 513 -26.02 -0.92 -9.90
C VAL A 513 -25.55 -1.12 -11.33
N GLY A 514 -25.13 -0.04 -11.98
CA GLY A 514 -24.60 -0.05 -13.33
C GLY A 514 -23.21 0.54 -13.40
N TYR A 515 -22.36 -0.08 -14.20
CA TYR A 515 -21.00 0.36 -14.49
C TYR A 515 -20.89 0.56 -15.99
N GLN A 516 -20.36 1.71 -16.42
CA GLN A 516 -20.19 2.02 -17.82
C GLN A 516 -18.95 2.90 -18.04
N LYS A 517 -18.08 2.52 -18.98
CA LYS A 517 -17.00 3.41 -19.42
C LYS A 517 -17.57 4.62 -20.13
N LYS A 518 -16.99 5.80 -19.91
CA LYS A 518 -17.46 7.04 -20.59
C LYS A 518 -17.34 6.97 -22.11
N SER A 519 -16.39 6.17 -22.63
CA SER A 519 -16.29 5.76 -24.03
C SER A 519 -15.46 4.48 -24.13
N GLU A 520 -15.48 3.80 -25.28
CA GLU A 520 -14.76 2.52 -25.48
C GLU A 520 -13.27 2.56 -25.11
N LYS A 521 -12.60 3.71 -25.29
CA LYS A 521 -11.17 3.89 -24.96
C LYS A 521 -10.95 4.70 -23.68
N SER A 522 -12.01 5.00 -22.93
CA SER A 522 -11.89 5.80 -21.72
C SER A 522 -11.41 4.95 -20.56
N ARG A 523 -10.50 5.52 -19.77
CA ARG A 523 -10.09 5.01 -18.45
C ARG A 523 -11.07 5.40 -17.33
N SER A 524 -11.96 6.35 -17.59
CA SER A 524 -12.95 6.83 -16.64
C SER A 524 -14.22 5.98 -16.66
N LEU A 525 -14.84 5.87 -15.49
CA LEU A 525 -15.99 5.02 -15.24
C LEU A 525 -17.16 5.86 -14.72
N ASP A 526 -18.35 5.64 -15.26
CA ASP A 526 -19.61 6.12 -14.68
C ASP A 526 -20.26 4.96 -13.91
N ILE A 527 -20.60 5.20 -12.64
CA ILE A 527 -21.34 4.30 -11.77
C ILE A 527 -22.74 4.87 -11.59
N THR A 528 -23.78 4.08 -11.87
CA THR A 528 -25.19 4.45 -11.70
C THR A 528 -25.84 3.57 -10.67
N ILE A 529 -26.60 4.14 -9.73
CA ILE A 529 -27.42 3.36 -8.80
C ILE A 529 -28.84 3.84 -8.87
N GLU A 530 -29.77 2.92 -9.10
CA GLU A 530 -31.20 3.07 -8.90
C GLU A 530 -31.59 2.28 -7.65
N TRP A 531 -32.33 2.88 -6.72
CA TRP A 531 -32.71 2.20 -5.48
C TRP A 531 -34.13 2.53 -5.05
N GLU A 532 -34.71 1.61 -4.29
CA GLU A 532 -35.98 1.75 -3.60
C GLU A 532 -35.90 1.09 -2.22
N ALA A 533 -36.26 1.84 -1.18
CA ALA A 533 -36.40 1.35 0.18
C ALA A 533 -37.90 1.22 0.49
N GLN A 534 -38.47 0.02 0.36
CA GLN A 534 -39.86 -0.34 0.72
C GLN A 534 -40.92 0.77 0.53
N GLU A 535 -40.95 1.40 -0.65
CA GLU A 535 -41.86 2.50 -1.02
C GLU A 535 -41.70 3.84 -0.25
N THR A 536 -40.84 3.91 0.78
CA THR A 536 -40.60 5.14 1.56
C THR A 536 -39.61 6.07 0.86
N GLU A 537 -38.59 5.48 0.25
CA GLU A 537 -37.55 6.21 -0.47
C GLU A 537 -37.28 5.55 -1.82
N LYS A 538 -37.02 6.37 -2.83
CA LYS A 538 -36.56 5.92 -4.16
C LYS A 538 -35.63 6.94 -4.77
N GLY A 539 -34.59 6.49 -5.45
CA GLY A 539 -33.60 7.38 -6.04
C GLY A 539 -32.94 6.76 -7.26
N ALA A 540 -32.36 7.63 -8.08
CA ALA A 540 -31.50 7.26 -9.18
C ALA A 540 -30.43 8.34 -9.30
N GLN A 541 -29.16 7.95 -9.25
CA GLN A 541 -28.04 8.89 -9.34
C GLN A 541 -26.86 8.24 -10.06
N LYS A 542 -26.01 9.10 -10.62
CA LYS A 542 -24.81 8.73 -11.35
C LYS A 542 -23.62 9.46 -10.76
N TRP A 543 -22.53 8.75 -10.59
CA TRP A 543 -21.23 9.26 -10.13
C TRP A 543 -20.17 8.93 -11.17
N GLY A 544 -19.27 9.87 -11.44
CA GLY A 544 -18.07 9.63 -12.22
C GLY A 544 -16.91 9.25 -11.31
N LEU A 545 -16.11 8.29 -11.75
CA LEU A 545 -14.80 7.97 -11.19
C LEU A 545 -13.78 8.30 -12.29
N GLN A 546 -12.94 9.30 -12.04
CA GLN A 546 -12.15 10.00 -13.07
C GLN A 546 -10.67 10.05 -12.74
#